data_AF-A0A7J2UPV2-F1
#
_entry.id   AF-A0A7J2UPV2-F1
#
_cell.length_a   1.000
_cell.length_b   1.000
_cell.length_c   1.000
_cell.angle_alpha   90.00
_cell.angle_beta   90.00
_cell.angle_gamma   90.00
#
_symmetry.space_group_name_H-M   'P 1'
#
loop_
_entity.id
_entity.type
_entity.pdbx_description
1 polymer ?
#
loop_
_entity_poly.entity_id
_entity_poly.type
_entity_poly.pdbx_seq_one_letter_code
_entity_poly.pdbx_strand_id
1 'polypeptide(L)'
;MKRDLIVMADLRPAEVLRLLKDAKRLKAERGKRPRRDLRGKIVAMIFERPSTRTRVSFEVGIRELGGECVFLSSQEMQLSRGETVADTART
;
A
#
# COMPACT_ATOMS: atom_id res chain seq x y z
N MET A 1 -4.25 4.61 17.30
CA MET A 1 -3.10 5.34 16.72
C MET A 1 -2.73 4.68 15.39
N LYS A 2 -2.51 5.45 14.34
CA LYS A 2 -2.05 4.94 13.03
C LYS A 2 -0.62 4.41 13.17
N ARG A 3 -0.27 3.36 12.43
CA ARG A 3 1.10 2.83 12.36
C ARG A 3 1.57 2.87 10.91
N ASP A 4 2.75 3.42 10.69
CA ASP A 4 3.37 3.53 9.38
C ASP A 4 4.54 2.53 9.27
N LEU A 5 4.92 2.18 8.03
CA LEU A 5 6.08 1.35 7.71
C LEU A 5 6.98 2.16 6.77
N ILE A 6 7.90 2.94 7.35
CA ILE A 6 8.81 3.81 6.61
C ILE A 6 10.18 3.13 6.50
N VAL A 7 10.67 2.58 7.61
CA VAL A 7 11.93 1.81 7.64
C VAL A 7 11.78 0.51 8.44
N MET A 8 12.56 -0.51 8.08
CA MET A 8 12.53 -1.81 8.78
C MET A 8 12.94 -1.71 10.26
N ALA A 9 13.73 -0.69 10.62
CA ALA A 9 14.13 -0.42 12.00
C ALA A 9 12.95 -0.04 12.92
N ASP A 10 11.81 0.37 12.35
CA ASP A 10 10.57 0.66 13.10
C ASP A 10 9.83 -0.63 13.55
N LEU A 11 10.32 -1.80 13.13
CA LEU A 11 9.74 -3.09 13.45
C LEU A 11 10.61 -3.84 14.45
N ARG A 12 10.00 -4.29 15.54
CA ARG A 12 10.63 -5.26 16.44
C ARG A 12 10.73 -6.62 15.73
N PRO A 13 11.71 -7.48 16.09
CA PRO A 13 11.86 -8.80 15.47
C PRO A 13 10.57 -9.65 15.50
N ALA A 14 9.82 -9.61 16.61
CA ALA A 14 8.53 -10.30 16.71
C ALA A 14 7.48 -9.80 15.72
N GLU A 15 7.53 -8.53 15.33
CA GLU A 15 6.59 -7.92 14.40
C GLU A 15 6.93 -8.31 12.96
N VAL A 16 8.22 -8.38 12.63
CA VAL A 16 8.69 -8.94 11.36
C VAL A 16 8.22 -10.39 11.21
N LEU A 17 8.43 -11.22 12.24
CA LEU A 17 7.98 -12.61 12.22
C LEU A 17 6.45 -12.73 12.07
N ARG A 18 5.70 -11.85 12.71
CA ARG A 18 4.24 -11.79 12.55
C ARG A 18 3.84 -11.42 11.12
N LEU A 19 4.46 -10.40 10.53
CA LEU A 19 4.20 -10.00 9.13
C LEU A 19 4.49 -11.14 8.15
N LEU A 20 5.59 -11.87 8.34
CA LEU A 20 5.94 -13.02 7.51
C LEU A 20 4.94 -14.18 7.67
N LYS A 21 4.49 -14.43 8.90
CA LYS A 21 3.45 -15.44 9.19
C LYS A 21 2.13 -15.07 8.52
N ASP A 22 1.73 -13.81 8.60
CA ASP A 22 0.53 -13.30 7.93
C ASP A 22 0.65 -13.39 6.41
N ALA A 23 1.78 -12.99 5.83
CA ALA A 23 2.02 -13.12 4.40
C ALA A 23 1.89 -14.58 3.92
N LYS A 24 2.46 -15.54 4.67
CA LYS A 24 2.33 -16.98 4.36
C LYS A 24 0.88 -17.45 4.43
N ARG A 25 0.13 -17.02 5.45
CA ARG A 25 -1.30 -17.33 5.61
C ARG A 25 -2.13 -16.75 4.48
N LEU A 26 -1.95 -15.47 4.15
CA LEU A 26 -2.65 -14.80 3.05
C LEU A 26 -2.39 -15.52 1.73
N LYS A 27 -1.13 -15.87 1.46
CA LYS A 27 -0.76 -16.65 0.26
C LYS A 27 -1.45 -18.01 0.20
N ALA A 28 -1.52 -18.74 1.33
CA ALA A 28 -2.14 -20.06 1.40
C ALA A 28 -3.69 -20.02 1.27
N GLU A 29 -4.30 -18.88 1.57
CA GLU A 29 -5.75 -18.67 1.48
C GLU A 29 -6.20 -17.93 0.21
N ARG A 30 -5.25 -17.46 -0.60
CA ARG A 30 -5.51 -16.72 -1.84
C ARG A 30 -6.41 -17.53 -2.78
N GLY A 31 -7.45 -16.90 -3.30
CA GLY A 31 -8.42 -17.53 -4.21
C GLY A 31 -9.41 -18.52 -3.56
N LYS A 32 -9.24 -18.90 -2.29
CA LYS A 32 -10.14 -19.85 -1.62
C LYS A 32 -11.47 -19.23 -1.21
N ARG A 33 -11.47 -17.94 -0.89
CA ARG A 33 -12.68 -17.17 -0.55
C ARG A 33 -12.45 -15.68 -0.83
N PRO A 34 -13.50 -14.94 -1.22
CA PRO A 34 -13.42 -13.49 -1.31
C PRO A 34 -13.02 -12.88 0.05
N ARG A 35 -12.03 -11.98 0.03
CA ARG A 35 -11.62 -11.18 1.19
C ARG A 35 -12.29 -9.82 1.12
N ARG A 36 -12.51 -9.22 2.29
CA ARG A 36 -13.19 -7.92 2.44
C ARG A 36 -12.50 -7.03 3.47
N ASP A 37 -11.28 -7.35 3.85
CA ASP A 37 -10.49 -6.65 4.87
C ASP A 37 -10.31 -5.15 4.53
N LEU A 38 -10.28 -4.82 3.22
CA LEU A 38 -10.18 -3.45 2.72
C LEU A 38 -11.48 -2.96 2.04
N ARG A 39 -12.63 -3.61 2.27
CA ARG A 39 -13.89 -3.20 1.64
C ARG A 39 -14.25 -1.75 1.97
N GLY A 40 -14.51 -0.96 0.93
CA GLY A 40 -14.84 0.47 1.06
C GLY A 40 -13.64 1.34 1.44
N LYS A 41 -12.41 0.81 1.36
CA LYS A 41 -11.17 1.59 1.51
C LYS A 41 -10.58 1.87 0.14
N ILE A 42 -10.13 3.11 -0.04
CA ILE A 42 -9.39 3.56 -1.21
C ILE A 42 -7.95 3.81 -0.76
N VAL A 43 -6.98 3.27 -1.49
CA VAL A 43 -5.54 3.45 -1.22
C VAL A 43 -4.92 4.27 -2.34
N ALA A 44 -4.38 5.44 -2.01
CA ALA A 44 -3.57 6.23 -2.92
C ALA A 44 -2.17 5.62 -3.04
N MET A 45 -1.69 5.46 -4.27
CA MET A 45 -0.38 4.92 -4.61
C MET A 45 0.42 5.98 -5.35
N ILE A 46 1.29 6.68 -4.62
CA ILE A 46 2.13 7.77 -5.15
C ILE A 46 3.48 7.20 -5.60
N PHE A 47 3.85 7.41 -6.85
CA PHE A 47 5.11 6.95 -7.44
C PHE A 47 5.89 8.10 -8.08
N GLU A 48 7.01 8.47 -7.45
CA GLU A 48 7.95 9.45 -8.04
C GLU A 48 8.81 8.86 -9.15
N ARG A 49 9.05 7.54 -9.10
CA ARG A 49 9.83 6.78 -10.08
C ARG A 49 9.04 5.57 -10.57
N PRO A 50 9.18 5.19 -11.85
CA PRO A 50 8.49 4.03 -12.39
C PRO A 50 8.95 2.74 -11.69
N SER A 51 8.00 1.91 -11.27
CA SER A 51 8.29 0.61 -10.66
C SER A 51 7.16 -0.40 -10.88
N THR A 52 7.34 -1.28 -11.87
CA THR A 52 6.31 -2.25 -12.28
C THR A 52 5.97 -3.25 -11.18
N ARG A 53 6.99 -3.87 -10.58
CA ARG A 53 6.79 -4.94 -9.56
C ARG A 53 6.07 -4.41 -8.33
N THR A 54 6.46 -3.23 -7.85
CA THR A 54 5.87 -2.62 -6.67
C THR A 54 4.42 -2.20 -6.95
N ARG A 55 4.19 -1.48 -8.05
CA ARG A 55 2.84 -1.05 -8.45
C ARG A 55 1.88 -2.23 -8.57
N VAL A 56 2.26 -3.26 -9.32
CA VAL A 56 1.41 -4.45 -9.52
C VAL A 56 1.17 -5.17 -8.19
N SER A 57 2.18 -5.30 -7.33
CA SER A 57 2.02 -5.98 -6.04
C SER A 57 1.03 -5.27 -5.12
N PHE A 58 1.09 -3.94 -5.04
CA PHE A 58 0.13 -3.15 -4.27
C PHE A 58 -1.27 -3.23 -4.88
N GLU A 59 -1.42 -2.96 -6.18
CA GLU A 59 -2.71 -2.97 -6.87
C GLU A 59 -3.44 -4.31 -6.73
N VAL A 60 -2.72 -5.43 -6.97
CA VAL A 60 -3.28 -6.78 -6.82
C VAL A 60 -3.63 -7.07 -5.36
N GLY A 61 -2.72 -6.77 -4.41
CA GLY A 61 -2.98 -7.03 -2.99
C GLY A 61 -4.18 -6.26 -2.44
N ILE A 62 -4.32 -4.98 -2.81
CA ILE A 62 -5.44 -4.13 -2.38
C ILE A 62 -6.77 -4.67 -2.93
N ARG A 63 -6.82 -4.97 -4.24
CA ARG A 63 -8.02 -5.49 -4.90
C ARG A 63 -8.42 -6.86 -4.37
N GLU A 64 -7.46 -7.75 -4.15
CA GLU A 64 -7.74 -9.08 -3.60
C GLU A 64 -8.32 -9.02 -2.19
N LEU A 65 -7.98 -8.00 -1.41
CA LEU A 65 -8.56 -7.73 -0.09
C LEU A 65 -9.89 -6.96 -0.15
N GLY A 66 -10.40 -6.66 -1.35
CA GLY A 66 -11.68 -6.00 -1.60
C GLY A 66 -11.63 -4.48 -1.55
N GLY A 67 -10.44 -3.87 -1.60
CA GLY A 67 -10.25 -2.43 -1.66
C GLY A 67 -10.10 -1.89 -3.08
N GLU A 68 -10.08 -0.56 -3.17
CA GLU A 68 -9.82 0.18 -4.40
C GLU A 68 -8.49 0.93 -4.30
N CYS A 69 -7.89 1.25 -5.43
CA CYS A 69 -6.62 1.96 -5.47
C CYS A 69 -6.64 3.08 -6.52
N VAL A 70 -6.03 4.20 -6.18
CA VAL A 70 -5.79 5.34 -7.08
C VAL A 70 -4.29 5.44 -7.30
N PHE A 71 -3.87 5.39 -8.56
CA PHE A 71 -2.47 5.56 -8.93
C PHE A 71 -2.19 7.03 -9.24
N LEU A 72 -1.14 7.57 -8.65
CA LEU A 72 -0.70 8.95 -8.83
C LEU A 72 0.78 8.92 -9.20
N SER A 73 1.11 9.31 -10.43
CA SER A 73 2.51 9.51 -10.81
C SER A 73 2.97 10.94 -10.53
N SER A 74 4.27 11.13 -10.31
CA SER A 74 4.86 12.48 -10.15
C SER A 74 4.58 13.43 -11.32
N GLN A 75 4.35 12.90 -12.53
CA GLN A 75 3.98 13.69 -13.71
C GLN A 75 2.53 14.20 -13.67
N GLU A 76 1.64 13.45 -13.03
CA GLU A 76 0.21 13.80 -12.92
C GLU A 76 -0.07 14.67 -11.70
N MET A 77 0.81 14.63 -10.69
CA MET A 77 0.65 15.37 -9.44
C MET A 77 1.15 16.83 -9.54
N GLN A 78 0.45 17.72 -8.86
CA GLN A 78 0.82 19.14 -8.71
C GLN A 78 2.09 19.35 -7.86
N LEU A 79 2.64 18.28 -7.26
CA LEU A 79 4.01 18.25 -6.73
C LEU A 79 5.04 18.75 -7.75
N SER A 80 4.82 18.45 -9.04
CA SER A 80 5.67 18.94 -10.15
C SER A 80 5.51 20.44 -10.46
N ARG A 81 4.49 21.10 -9.89
CA ARG A 81 4.12 22.50 -10.13
C ARG A 81 4.26 23.39 -8.88
N GLY A 82 4.90 22.89 -7.82
CA GLY A 82 5.25 23.67 -6.63
C GLY A 82 4.35 23.45 -5.41
N GLU A 83 3.39 22.52 -5.46
CA GLU A 83 2.67 22.11 -4.25
C GLU A 83 3.63 21.40 -3.28
N THR A 84 3.52 21.68 -1.99
CA THR A 84 4.39 21.04 -0.99
C THR A 84 3.91 19.62 -0.69
N VAL A 85 4.84 18.73 -0.36
CA VAL A 85 4.51 17.35 0.09
C VAL A 85 3.55 17.36 1.27
N ALA A 86 3.65 18.36 2.15
CA ALA A 86 2.77 18.51 3.31
C ALA A 86 1.33 18.87 2.91
N ASP A 87 1.14 19.68 1.88
CA ASP A 87 -0.20 20.07 1.41
C ASP A 87 -0.86 18.90 0.65
N THR A 88 -0.09 18.20 -0.17
CA THR A 88 -0.54 16.99 -0.86
C THR A 88 -0.95 15.90 0.14
N ALA A 89 -0.22 15.74 1.26
CA ALA A 89 -0.56 14.76 2.29
C ALA A 89 -1.83 15.10 3.10
N ARG A 90 -2.30 16.35 3.06
CA ARG A 90 -3.52 16.80 3.75
C ARG A 90 -4.78 16.77 2.88
N THR A 91 -4.62 16.64 1.57
CA THR A 91 -5.73 16.52 0.60
C THR A 91 -6.41 15.16 0.72
#